data_AF-A0A7C1PZL6-F1
#
_entry.id   AF-A0A7C1PZL6-F1
#
_cell.length_a   1.000
_cell.length_b   1.000
_cell.length_c   1.000
_cell.angle_alpha   90.00
_cell.angle_beta   90.00
_cell.angle_gamma   90.00
#
_symmetry.space_group_name_H-M   'P 1'
#
loop_
_entity.id
_entity.type
_entity.pdbx_description
1 polymer ?
#
loop_
_entity_poly.entity_id
_entity_poly.type
_entity_poly.pdbx_seq_one_letter_code
_entity_poly.pdbx_strand_id
1 'polypeptide(L)'
;MQFKLFLSIIFFAAIVTPGKSEELRQSTVTIPYANVKAFGAVGDGKTDDSAAIQKALVSDCGTVFFPKGTYRVTQQLTVPRNIHIVAYKKKKILMKIGDAT
;
A
#
# COMPACT_ATOMS: atom_id res chain seq x y z
N MET A 1 48.83 46.69 18.85
CA MET A 1 47.80 46.50 17.81
C MET A 1 47.64 44.99 17.62
N GLN A 2 46.70 44.29 18.29
CA GLN A 2 45.31 44.04 17.85
C GLN A 2 45.30 43.55 16.38
N PHE A 3 45.00 42.31 16.01
CA PHE A 3 43.73 41.61 16.22
C PHE A 3 43.87 40.11 15.82
N LYS A 4 43.48 39.18 16.71
CA LYS A 4 42.59 37.99 16.49
C LYS A 4 42.80 37.05 15.26
N LEU A 5 42.60 35.73 15.29
CA LEU A 5 42.22 34.73 16.29
C LEU A 5 42.15 33.38 15.50
N PHE A 6 42.84 32.35 15.99
CA PHE A 6 42.38 30.96 16.12
C PHE A 6 42.10 30.08 14.87
N LEU A 7 42.90 29.00 14.82
CA LEU A 7 42.42 27.62 14.97
C LEU A 7 41.43 27.11 13.91
N SER A 8 41.90 26.23 13.03
CA SER A 8 41.32 24.89 12.81
C SER A 8 41.94 24.24 11.56
N ILE A 9 43.26 24.12 11.55
CA ILE A 9 43.89 23.05 10.79
C ILE A 9 43.59 21.77 11.59
N ILE A 10 43.07 20.75 10.92
CA ILE A 10 42.53 19.47 11.42
C ILE A 10 40.99 19.44 11.55
N PHE A 11 40.32 19.30 10.40
CA PHE A 11 39.20 18.37 10.25
C PHE A 11 39.39 17.68 8.90
N PHE A 12 40.04 16.51 8.88
CA PHE A 12 39.35 15.22 8.89
C PHE A 12 38.84 14.85 7.50
N ALA A 13 39.44 13.79 6.95
CA ALA A 13 39.06 13.04 5.76
C ALA A 13 37.60 13.22 5.30
N ALA A 14 37.42 13.84 4.14
CA ALA A 14 36.24 13.64 3.28
C ALA A 14 36.52 14.09 1.83
N ILE A 15 37.68 13.71 1.27
CA ILE A 15 37.72 13.38 -0.16
C ILE A 15 36.91 12.09 -0.26
N VAL A 16 35.86 12.08 -1.09
CA VAL A 16 34.81 11.06 -1.15
C VAL A 16 33.66 11.32 -0.17
N THR A 17 32.80 12.26 -0.54
CA THR A 17 31.39 11.85 -0.62
C THR A 17 31.28 11.09 -1.93
N PRO A 18 31.01 9.77 -1.94
CA PRO A 18 30.45 9.18 -3.14
C PRO A 18 29.15 9.94 -3.35
N GLY A 19 29.00 10.57 -4.53
CA GLY A 19 27.71 11.11 -4.93
C GLY A 19 26.67 10.04 -4.64
N LYS A 20 25.84 10.29 -3.63
CA LYS A 20 24.69 9.44 -3.37
C LYS A 20 23.81 9.71 -4.57
N SER A 21 23.99 8.82 -5.54
CA SER A 21 23.23 8.65 -6.76
C SER A 21 21.96 9.47 -6.70
N GLU A 22 21.84 10.43 -7.61
CA GLU A 22 20.58 10.95 -8.13
C GLU A 22 19.74 9.73 -8.55
N GLU A 23 19.19 9.05 -7.55
CA GLU A 23 18.30 7.93 -7.69
C GLU A 23 17.04 8.60 -8.22
N LEU A 24 16.82 8.43 -9.53
CA LEU A 24 15.59 8.81 -10.21
C LEU A 24 14.44 8.45 -9.28
N ARG A 25 13.93 9.44 -8.56
CA ARG A 25 12.72 9.26 -7.79
C ARG A 25 11.65 9.16 -8.85
N GLN A 26 11.35 7.95 -9.32
CA GLN A 26 10.06 7.66 -9.93
C GLN A 26 9.05 8.16 -8.91
N SER A 27 8.49 9.33 -9.18
CA SER A 27 7.38 9.90 -8.43
C SER A 27 6.27 8.87 -8.58
N THR A 28 6.19 7.98 -7.60
CA THR A 28 5.18 6.95 -7.57
C THR A 28 3.87 7.69 -7.44
N VAL A 29 3.07 7.68 -8.50
CA VAL A 29 1.71 8.18 -8.44
C VAL A 29 0.96 7.19 -7.56
N THR A 30 0.89 7.48 -6.26
CA THR A 30 0.07 6.73 -5.32
C THR A 30 -1.37 7.15 -5.55
N ILE A 31 -2.09 6.35 -6.34
CA ILE A 31 -3.53 6.48 -6.47
C ILE A 31 -4.18 6.06 -5.14
N PRO A 32 -5.00 6.94 -4.51
CA PRO A 32 -5.66 6.60 -3.26
C PRO A 32 -6.68 5.49 -3.47
N TYR A 33 -6.73 4.54 -2.54
CA TYR A 33 -7.69 3.44 -2.55
C TYR A 33 -8.29 3.24 -1.16
N ALA A 34 -9.56 2.85 -1.12
CA ALA A 34 -10.29 2.51 0.10
C ALA A 34 -10.12 1.03 0.41
N ASN A 35 -9.29 0.71 1.41
CA ASN A 35 -9.17 -0.66 1.91
C ASN A 35 -10.33 -0.99 2.84
N VAL A 36 -11.17 -1.98 2.51
CA VAL A 36 -12.35 -2.34 3.32
C VAL A 36 -12.04 -2.66 4.78
N LYS A 37 -10.83 -3.14 5.09
CA LYS A 37 -10.39 -3.40 6.48
C LYS A 37 -10.17 -2.12 7.28
N ALA A 38 -9.79 -1.03 6.63
CA ALA A 38 -9.70 0.28 7.28
C ALA A 38 -11.08 0.81 7.72
N PHE A 39 -12.17 0.30 7.12
CA PHE A 39 -13.54 0.62 7.48
C PHE A 39 -14.17 -0.39 8.46
N GLY A 40 -13.39 -1.34 8.97
CA GLY A 40 -13.82 -2.31 9.98
C GLY A 40 -14.24 -3.68 9.44
N ALA A 41 -14.00 -3.98 8.14
CA ALA A 41 -14.27 -5.31 7.62
C ALA A 41 -13.27 -6.33 8.19
N VAL A 42 -13.77 -7.47 8.68
CA VAL A 42 -12.97 -8.54 9.29
C VAL A 42 -12.47 -9.50 8.20
N GLY A 43 -13.37 -9.96 7.34
CA GLY A 43 -13.04 -10.91 6.28
C GLY A 43 -12.79 -12.34 6.78
N ASP A 44 -13.47 -12.76 7.84
CA ASP A 44 -13.40 -14.12 8.44
C ASP A 44 -14.46 -15.11 7.91
N GLY A 45 -15.41 -14.62 7.11
CA GLY A 45 -16.54 -15.38 6.55
C GLY A 45 -17.71 -15.60 7.52
N LYS A 46 -17.64 -15.06 8.73
CA LYS A 46 -18.66 -15.23 9.79
C LYS A 46 -19.28 -13.90 10.18
N THR A 47 -18.43 -12.90 10.43
CA THR A 47 -18.79 -11.54 10.81
C THR A 47 -19.48 -10.85 9.63
N ASP A 48 -20.59 -10.17 9.88
CA ASP A 48 -21.25 -9.37 8.85
C ASP A 48 -20.43 -8.12 8.54
N ASP A 49 -19.83 -8.09 7.34
CA ASP A 49 -18.98 -7.00 6.86
C ASP A 49 -19.78 -5.95 6.07
N SER A 50 -21.11 -6.10 5.93
CA SER A 50 -21.95 -5.25 5.06
C SER A 50 -21.79 -3.76 5.33
N ALA A 51 -21.82 -3.34 6.60
CA ALA A 51 -21.71 -1.94 6.97
C ALA A 51 -20.32 -1.35 6.67
N ALA A 52 -19.26 -2.12 6.90
CA ALA A 52 -17.89 -1.69 6.61
C ALA A 52 -17.66 -1.58 5.10
N ILE A 53 -18.18 -2.53 4.32
CA ILE A 53 -18.10 -2.51 2.86
C ILE A 53 -18.89 -1.34 2.30
N GLN A 54 -20.12 -1.08 2.80
CA GLN A 54 -20.91 0.06 2.35
C GLN A 54 -20.16 1.38 2.60
N LYS A 55 -19.51 1.55 3.76
CA LYS A 55 -18.68 2.73 4.06
C LYS A 55 -17.51 2.88 3.09
N ALA A 56 -16.85 1.78 2.73
CA ALA A 56 -15.77 1.82 1.74
C ALA A 56 -16.29 2.18 0.34
N LEU A 57 -17.47 1.69 -0.04
CA LEU A 57 -18.10 1.96 -1.33
C LEU A 57 -18.53 3.43 -1.49
N VAL A 58 -19.01 4.07 -0.42
CA VAL A 58 -19.40 5.50 -0.44
C VAL A 58 -18.26 6.46 -0.13
N SER A 59 -17.04 5.96 0.05
CA SER A 59 -15.88 6.82 0.21
C SER A 59 -15.57 7.56 -1.09
N ASP A 60 -14.90 8.71 -0.99
CA ASP A 60 -14.48 9.50 -2.17
C ASP A 60 -13.33 8.84 -2.96
N CYS A 61 -12.97 7.59 -2.65
CA CYS A 61 -11.97 6.84 -3.37
C CYS A 61 -12.60 6.15 -4.59
N GLY A 62 -12.10 6.47 -5.78
CA GLY A 62 -12.51 5.79 -7.01
C GLY A 62 -12.11 4.30 -7.08
N THR A 63 -11.30 3.80 -6.14
CA THR A 63 -10.92 2.39 -6.06
C THR A 63 -11.16 1.83 -4.66
N VAL A 64 -11.88 0.71 -4.57
CA VAL A 64 -12.10 -0.03 -3.32
C VAL A 64 -11.34 -1.35 -3.39
N PHE A 65 -10.50 -1.58 -2.39
CA PHE A 65 -9.63 -2.75 -2.30
C PHE A 65 -10.12 -3.74 -1.22
N PHE A 66 -10.22 -5.01 -1.61
CA PHE A 66 -10.55 -6.15 -0.76
C PHE A 66 -9.31 -7.03 -0.56
N PRO A 67 -8.65 -6.95 0.61
CA PRO A 67 -7.57 -7.86 0.97
C PRO A 67 -8.02 -9.32 1.02
N LYS A 68 -7.08 -10.26 1.05
CA LYS A 68 -7.36 -11.69 1.25
C LYS A 68 -8.27 -11.88 2.48
N GLY A 69 -9.41 -12.52 2.26
CA GLY A 69 -10.42 -12.80 3.28
C GLY A 69 -11.69 -13.33 2.64
N THR A 70 -12.61 -13.77 3.48
CA THR A 70 -13.98 -14.12 3.09
C THR A 70 -14.88 -13.08 3.72
N TYR A 71 -15.52 -12.23 2.92
CA TYR A 71 -16.37 -11.17 3.45
C TYR A 71 -17.83 -11.61 3.38
N ARG A 72 -18.49 -11.69 4.53
CA ARG A 72 -19.90 -12.05 4.58
C ARG A 72 -20.73 -10.78 4.43
N VAL A 73 -21.63 -10.79 3.47
CA VAL A 73 -22.57 -9.70 3.21
C VAL A 73 -23.97 -10.24 3.41
N THR A 74 -24.71 -9.70 4.37
CA THR A 74 -26.10 -10.11 4.66
C THR A 74 -27.13 -9.07 4.23
N GLN A 75 -26.70 -7.89 3.80
CA GLN A 75 -27.57 -6.81 3.35
C GLN A 75 -27.24 -6.37 1.93
N GLN A 76 -28.19 -5.73 1.25
CA GLN A 76 -27.98 -5.17 -0.07
C GLN A 76 -26.96 -4.01 0.00
N LEU A 77 -25.96 -4.04 -0.88
CA LEU A 77 -24.96 -2.97 -1.01
C LEU A 77 -25.29 -2.07 -2.20
N THR A 78 -25.21 -0.77 -1.99
CA THR A 78 -25.33 0.22 -3.06
C THR A 78 -23.94 0.58 -3.57
N VAL A 79 -23.69 0.29 -4.85
CA VAL A 79 -22.42 0.58 -5.53
C VAL A 79 -22.58 1.91 -6.29
N PRO A 80 -21.79 2.96 -5.96
CA PRO A 80 -21.83 4.22 -6.68
C PRO A 80 -21.33 4.08 -8.13
N ARG A 81 -21.55 5.13 -8.94
CA ARG A 81 -21.00 5.20 -10.29
C ARG A 81 -19.50 5.46 -10.24
N ASN A 82 -18.77 4.97 -11.23
CA ASN A 82 -17.33 5.22 -11.44
C ASN A 82 -16.40 4.69 -10.33
N ILE A 83 -16.73 3.56 -9.72
CA ILE A 83 -15.82 2.89 -8.77
C ILE A 83 -15.16 1.67 -9.40
N HIS A 84 -13.89 1.44 -9.04
CA HIS A 84 -13.13 0.26 -9.40
C HIS A 84 -13.00 -0.65 -8.18
N ILE A 85 -13.55 -1.87 -8.26
CA ILE A 85 -13.43 -2.85 -7.19
C ILE A 85 -12.26 -3.79 -7.51
N VAL A 86 -11.30 -3.86 -6.61
CA VAL A 86 -10.13 -4.74 -6.71
C VAL A 86 -10.14 -5.71 -5.55
N ALA A 87 -10.06 -7.01 -5.81
CA ALA A 87 -10.08 -8.03 -4.77
C ALA A 87 -8.94 -9.04 -4.93
N TYR A 88 -8.46 -9.57 -3.81
CA TYR A 88 -7.49 -10.65 -3.81
C TYR A 88 -8.10 -11.95 -4.37
N LYS A 89 -7.55 -12.44 -5.49
CA LYS A 89 -7.93 -13.75 -6.07
C LYS A 89 -6.96 -14.83 -5.59
N LYS A 90 -7.48 -15.87 -4.92
CA LYS A 90 -6.67 -17.06 -4.61
C LYS A 90 -6.35 -17.78 -5.93
N LYS A 91 -5.08 -17.76 -6.37
CA LYS A 91 -4.63 -18.54 -7.53
C LYS A 91 -4.59 -20.02 -7.14
N LYS A 92 -5.47 -20.84 -7.71
CA LYS A 92 -5.44 -22.31 -7.56
C LYS A 92 -4.67 -22.87 -8.76
N ILE A 93 -3.38 -23.14 -8.59
CA ILE A 93 -2.64 -23.98 -9.53
C ILE A 93 -2.93 -25.43 -9.11
N LEU A 94 -3.72 -26.14 -9.91
CA LEU A 94 -3.97 -27.57 -9.78
C LEU A 94 -3.27 -28.26 -10.95
N MET A 95 -2.46 -29.25 -10.60
CA MET A 95 -1.68 -30.15 -11.46
C MET A 95 -0.27 -29.67 -11.82
N LYS A 96 0.69 -30.14 -11.00
CA LYS A 96 2.09 -30.36 -11.38
C LYS A 96 2.14 -31.78 -11.97
N ILE A 97 2.42 -31.93 -13.26
CA ILE A 97 2.67 -33.25 -13.86
C ILE A 97 4.03 -33.72 -13.34
N GLY A 98 4.10 -34.99 -12.94
CA GLY A 98 5.22 -35.59 -12.20
C GLY A 98 6.56 -35.49 -12.93
N ASP A 99 7.63 -35.40 -12.15
CA ASP A 99 9.00 -35.47 -12.65
C ASP A 99 9.18 -36.84 -13.34
N ALA A 100 9.51 -36.80 -14.62
CA ALA A 100 9.75 -37.99 -15.42
C ALA A 100 11.00 -38.71 -14.90
N THR A 101 10.83 -39.97 -14.51
CA THR A 101 11.93 -40.92 -14.23
C THR A 101 12.84 -41.10 -15.43
#